data_AF-E3CPU8-F1
#
_entry.id   AF-E3CPU8-F1
#
_cell.length_a   1.000
_cell.length_b   1.000
_cell.length_c   1.000
_cell.angle_alpha   90.00
_cell.angle_beta   90.00
_cell.angle_gamma   90.00
#
_symmetry.space_group_name_H-M   'P 1'
#
loop_
_entity.id
_entity.type
_entity.pdbx_description
1 polymer ?
#
loop_
_entity_poly.entity_id
_entity_poly.type
_entity_poly.pdbx_seq_one_letter_code
_entity_poly.pdbx_strand_id
1 'polypeptide(L)'
;MLQTNKRAAFHLSIFVAWLAKHDFLNPQSDGFNLKGIQKLKNETITGTDYLFKHLDKKLYSTDISDILLPFISDFYEDFMDFYYTVLVDDVARTEFDWKIYHLVEDDIDEMFSQYQTHIRQ
;
A
#
# COMPACT_ATOMS: atom_id res chain seq x y z
N MET A 1 -17.65 -0.65 -14.34
CA MET A 1 -17.12 0.57 -13.69
C MET A 1 -17.07 0.49 -12.17
N LEU A 2 -18.16 0.12 -11.46
CA LEU A 2 -18.15 0.10 -9.98
C LEU A 2 -17.16 -0.92 -9.36
N GLN A 3 -17.00 -2.10 -9.97
CA GLN A 3 -16.10 -3.15 -9.44
C GLN A 3 -14.61 -2.82 -9.61
N THR A 4 -14.22 -2.18 -10.71
CA THR A 4 -12.84 -1.73 -10.94
C THR A 4 -12.41 -0.70 -9.90
N ASN A 5 -13.30 0.22 -9.51
CA ASN A 5 -13.02 1.20 -8.46
C ASN A 5 -12.85 0.57 -7.06
N LYS A 6 -13.62 -0.48 -6.75
CA LYS A 6 -13.47 -1.21 -5.47
C LYS A 6 -12.16 -2.00 -5.40
N ARG A 7 -11.82 -2.69 -6.49
CA ARG A 7 -10.54 -3.41 -6.62
C ARG A 7 -9.34 -2.46 -6.56
N ALA A 8 -9.48 -1.29 -7.18
CA ALA A 8 -8.45 -0.24 -7.14
C ALA A 8 -8.24 0.32 -5.73
N ALA A 9 -9.33 0.64 -5.03
CA ALA A 9 -9.26 1.12 -3.67
C ALA A 9 -8.66 0.07 -2.71
N PHE A 10 -8.99 -1.21 -2.89
CA PHE A 10 -8.51 -2.28 -2.03
C PHE A 10 -6.98 -2.46 -2.07
N HIS A 11 -6.37 -2.65 -3.25
CA HIS A 11 -4.91 -2.81 -3.32
C HIS A 11 -4.16 -1.56 -2.88
N LEU A 12 -4.65 -0.37 -3.24
CA LEU A 12 -4.08 0.89 -2.76
C LEU A 12 -4.18 1.02 -1.25
N SER A 13 -5.24 0.49 -0.64
CA SER A 13 -5.41 0.51 0.83
C SER A 13 -4.41 -0.40 1.53
N ILE A 14 -4.16 -1.60 0.99
CA ILE A 14 -3.11 -2.51 1.50
C ILE A 14 -1.74 -1.83 1.40
N PHE A 15 -1.43 -1.25 0.23
CA PHE A 15 -0.14 -0.60 0.03
C PHE A 15 0.04 0.64 0.90
N VAL A 16 -0.99 1.48 1.06
CA VAL A 16 -0.95 2.65 1.97
C VAL A 16 -0.74 2.24 3.42
N ALA A 17 -1.37 1.15 3.87
CA ALA A 17 -1.14 0.62 5.22
C ALA A 17 0.32 0.19 5.41
N TRP A 18 0.89 -0.51 4.42
CA TRP A 18 2.31 -0.90 4.43
C TRP A 18 3.24 0.31 4.44
N LEU A 19 3.03 1.29 3.56
CA LEU A 19 3.81 2.54 3.54
C LEU A 19 3.79 3.25 4.90
N ALA A 20 2.63 3.29 5.55
CA ALA A 20 2.49 3.93 6.85
C ALA A 20 3.25 3.17 7.95
N LYS A 21 3.18 1.83 7.98
CA LYS A 21 3.86 1.01 9.01
C LYS A 21 5.39 1.08 8.91
N HIS A 22 5.92 1.25 7.69
CA HIS A 22 7.35 1.30 7.43
C HIS A 22 7.92 2.74 7.33
N ASP A 23 7.14 3.75 7.71
CA ASP A 23 7.56 5.17 7.71
C ASP A 23 7.98 5.71 6.33
N PHE A 24 7.30 5.23 5.29
CA PHE A 24 7.59 5.56 3.90
C PHE A 24 6.69 6.65 3.31
N LEU A 25 5.68 7.12 4.04
CA LEU A 25 4.91 8.29 3.65
C LEU A 25 5.74 9.55 3.84
N ASN A 26 5.78 10.41 2.82
CA ASN A 26 6.57 11.64 2.84
C ASN A 26 5.98 12.66 3.83
N PRO A 27 6.72 13.06 4.89
CA PRO A 27 6.24 14.04 5.87
C PRO A 27 5.94 15.44 5.31
N GLN A 28 6.48 15.76 4.12
CA GLN A 28 6.30 17.05 3.46
C GLN A 28 5.11 17.07 2.50
N SER A 29 4.42 15.95 2.30
CA SER A 29 3.30 15.89 1.37
C SER A 29 2.03 16.49 1.98
N ASP A 30 1.18 17.08 1.14
CA ASP A 30 -0.11 17.63 1.57
C ASP A 30 -1.04 16.55 2.15
N GLY A 31 -0.86 15.30 1.71
CA GLY A 31 -1.58 14.14 2.20
C GLY A 31 -1.05 13.54 3.51
N PHE A 32 0.08 14.05 4.03
CA PHE A 32 0.68 13.52 5.24
C PHE A 32 -0.12 13.90 6.49
N ASN A 33 -0.57 12.89 7.24
CA ASN A 33 -1.29 13.09 8.48
C ASN A 33 -0.76 12.19 9.60
N LEU A 34 0.13 12.74 10.44
CA LEU A 34 0.75 12.00 11.54
C LEU A 34 -0.26 11.30 12.48
N LYS A 35 -1.40 11.96 12.76
CA LYS A 35 -2.45 11.37 13.62
C LYS A 35 -3.14 10.20 12.93
N GLY A 36 -3.41 10.29 11.63
CA GLY A 36 -3.96 9.21 10.82
C GLY A 36 -2.97 8.04 10.70
N ILE A 37 -1.69 8.33 10.50
CA ILE A 37 -0.63 7.31 10.46
C ILE A 37 -0.53 6.56 11.79
N GLN A 38 -0.54 7.25 12.93
CA GLN A 38 -0.56 6.53 14.21
C GLN A 38 -1.81 5.69 14.42
N LYS A 39 -2.95 6.11 13.87
CA LYS A 39 -4.16 5.29 13.90
C LYS A 39 -4.03 4.05 13.00
N LEU A 40 -3.40 4.18 11.83
CA LEU A 40 -3.08 3.06 10.93
C LEU A 40 -2.12 2.08 11.57
N LYS A 41 -1.01 2.55 12.16
CA LYS A 41 -0.02 1.70 12.83
C LYS A 41 -0.61 0.94 14.02
N ASN A 42 -1.59 1.53 14.69
CA ASN A 42 -2.33 0.89 15.78
C ASN A 42 -3.57 0.11 15.30
N GLU A 43 -3.76 -0.03 13.99
CA GLU A 43 -4.86 -0.79 13.36
C GLU A 43 -6.28 -0.29 13.72
N THR A 44 -6.39 0.94 14.20
CA THR A 44 -7.65 1.56 14.64
C THR A 44 -8.47 2.20 13.51
N ILE A 45 -7.84 2.42 12.36
CA ILE A 45 -8.49 2.80 11.09
C ILE A 45 -7.89 1.93 9.99
N THR A 46 -8.59 1.75 8.87
CA THR A 46 -8.11 0.95 7.74
C THR A 46 -7.25 1.77 6.77
N GLY A 47 -6.51 1.09 5.90
CA GLY A 47 -5.85 1.72 4.75
C GLY A 47 -6.84 2.50 3.87
N THR A 48 -8.06 1.98 3.75
CA THR A 48 -9.16 2.62 3.01
C THR A 48 -9.60 3.94 3.64
N ASP A 49 -9.75 3.97 4.97
CA ASP A 49 -10.11 5.18 5.71
C ASP A 49 -9.06 6.28 5.51
N TYR A 50 -7.77 5.93 5.59
CA TYR A 50 -6.71 6.90 5.41
C TYR A 50 -6.63 7.39 3.95
N LEU A 51 -6.68 6.46 2.99
CA LEU A 51 -6.64 6.75 1.56
C LEU A 51 -7.73 7.75 1.15
N PHE A 52 -8.99 7.49 1.50
CA PHE A 52 -10.07 8.40 1.12
C PHE A 52 -10.11 9.71 1.90
N LYS A 53 -9.60 9.72 3.13
CA LYS A 53 -9.66 10.91 3.98
C LYS A 53 -8.50 11.88 3.78
N HIS A 54 -7.32 11.36 3.49
CA HIS A 54 -6.07 12.12 3.49
C HIS A 54 -5.39 12.15 2.13
N LEU A 55 -5.71 11.22 1.24
CA LEU A 55 -5.09 11.09 -0.08
C LEU A 55 -6.12 11.28 -1.21
N ASP A 56 -7.21 12.03 -0.96
CA ASP A 56 -8.31 12.21 -1.91
C ASP A 56 -7.84 12.93 -3.19
N LYS A 57 -8.29 12.44 -4.35
CA LYS A 57 -7.76 12.73 -5.70
C LYS A 57 -6.31 12.29 -5.97
N LYS A 58 -5.84 11.34 -5.14
CA LYS A 58 -4.91 10.22 -5.36
C LYS A 58 -3.48 10.40 -4.87
N LEU A 59 -3.00 9.36 -4.19
CA LEU A 59 -1.60 9.07 -3.87
C LEU A 59 -0.69 9.36 -5.07
N TYR A 60 0.16 10.36 -4.94
CA TYR A 60 1.18 10.72 -5.93
C TYR A 60 2.55 10.21 -5.48
N SER A 61 3.51 10.20 -6.41
CA SER A 61 4.92 9.92 -6.06
C SER A 61 5.43 10.86 -4.96
N THR A 62 4.95 12.10 -4.91
CA THR A 62 5.30 13.09 -3.88
C THR A 62 4.83 12.72 -2.47
N ASP A 63 3.83 11.84 -2.34
CA ASP A 63 3.35 11.35 -1.04
C ASP A 63 4.18 10.20 -0.48
N ILE A 64 5.13 9.69 -1.27
CA ILE A 64 5.94 8.52 -0.96
C ILE A 64 7.41 8.96 -0.89
N SER A 65 8.20 8.27 -0.06
CA SER A 65 9.65 8.45 -0.02
C SER A 65 10.29 8.18 -1.38
N ASP A 66 11.19 9.06 -1.82
CA ASP A 66 11.96 8.92 -3.07
C ASP A 66 12.72 7.59 -3.15
N ILE A 67 13.12 7.03 -2.00
CA ILE A 67 13.82 5.75 -1.87
C ILE A 67 12.99 4.60 -2.46
N LEU A 68 11.66 4.70 -2.39
CA LEU A 68 10.75 3.69 -2.88
C LEU A 68 10.33 3.88 -4.33
N LEU A 69 10.57 5.03 -4.96
CA LEU A 69 10.10 5.23 -6.34
C LEU A 69 10.66 4.21 -7.33
N PRO A 70 11.95 3.84 -7.25
CA PRO A 70 12.51 2.74 -8.05
C PRO A 70 11.86 1.39 -7.70
N PHE A 71 11.70 1.09 -6.41
CA PHE A 71 11.03 -0.14 -5.95
C PHE A 71 9.62 -0.23 -6.50
N ILE A 72 8.82 0.84 -6.38
CA ILE A 72 7.44 0.87 -6.85
C ILE A 72 7.37 0.67 -8.35
N SER A 73 8.30 1.24 -9.13
CA SER A 73 8.34 1.04 -10.58
C SER A 73 8.51 -0.43 -10.95
N ASP A 74 9.45 -1.12 -10.29
CA ASP A 74 9.75 -2.54 -10.55
C ASP A 74 8.69 -3.45 -9.92
N PHE A 75 8.24 -3.10 -8.72
CA PHE A 75 7.20 -3.79 -7.97
C PHE A 75 5.85 -3.71 -8.65
N TYR A 76 5.43 -2.59 -9.26
CA TYR A 76 4.08 -2.51 -9.83
C TYR A 76 3.86 -3.43 -11.03
N GLU A 77 4.92 -3.81 -11.75
CA GLU A 77 4.82 -4.81 -12.83
C GLU A 77 4.62 -6.22 -12.25
N ASP A 78 5.44 -6.62 -11.27
CA ASP A 78 5.38 -7.96 -10.66
C ASP A 78 4.25 -8.12 -9.61
N PHE A 79 3.97 -7.08 -8.84
CA PHE A 79 2.93 -7.02 -7.81
C PHE A 79 1.54 -7.05 -8.41
N MET A 80 1.31 -6.39 -9.56
CA MET A 80 0.02 -6.51 -10.24
C MET A 80 -0.22 -7.97 -10.67
N ASP A 81 0.80 -8.63 -11.21
CA ASP A 81 0.74 -10.05 -11.57
C ASP A 81 0.56 -10.97 -10.34
N PHE A 82 1.25 -10.71 -9.23
CA PHE A 82 1.05 -11.39 -7.95
C PHE A 82 -0.37 -11.19 -7.39
N TYR A 83 -0.89 -9.97 -7.42
CA TYR A 83 -2.24 -9.66 -6.92
C TYR A 83 -3.33 -10.31 -7.78
N TYR A 84 -3.11 -10.42 -9.10
CA TYR A 84 -4.02 -11.14 -10.01
C TYR A 84 -3.94 -12.67 -9.87
N THR A 85 -2.86 -13.23 -9.32
CA THR A 85 -2.63 -14.68 -9.22
C THR A 85 -2.85 -15.25 -7.82
N VAL A 86 -2.52 -14.51 -6.75
CA VAL A 86 -2.60 -14.97 -5.35
C VAL A 86 -3.95 -14.62 -4.70
N LEU A 87 -4.57 -13.51 -5.09
CA LEU A 87 -5.89 -13.13 -4.59
C LEU A 87 -6.96 -13.53 -5.60
N VAL A 88 -7.35 -14.80 -5.51
CA VAL A 88 -8.52 -15.37 -6.20
C VAL A 88 -9.70 -14.40 -6.07
N ASP A 89 -10.46 -14.26 -7.14
CA ASP A 89 -11.56 -13.32 -7.41
C ASP A 89 -12.53 -12.98 -6.25
N ASP A 90 -12.53 -13.75 -5.16
CA ASP A 90 -13.27 -13.54 -3.92
C ASP A 90 -12.60 -12.55 -2.94
N VAL A 91 -11.27 -12.51 -2.81
CA VAL A 91 -10.57 -11.54 -1.93
C VAL A 91 -10.50 -10.14 -2.58
N ALA A 92 -10.45 -10.08 -3.91
CA ALA A 92 -10.57 -8.81 -4.64
C ALA A 92 -12.00 -8.20 -4.56
N ARG A 93 -12.98 -8.94 -4.03
CA ARG A 93 -14.36 -8.48 -3.78
C ARG A 93 -14.58 -8.03 -2.34
N THR A 94 -13.65 -8.29 -1.43
CA THR A 94 -13.78 -7.92 -0.02
C THR A 94 -13.29 -6.50 0.25
N GLU A 95 -13.85 -5.89 1.30
CA GLU A 95 -13.35 -4.62 1.85
C GLU A 95 -12.01 -4.87 2.56
N PHE A 96 -11.25 -3.80 2.85
CA PHE A 96 -10.01 -3.92 3.60
C PHE A 96 -10.27 -4.62 4.94
N ASP A 97 -9.46 -5.62 5.26
CA ASP A 97 -9.46 -6.33 6.55
C ASP A 97 -8.01 -6.53 6.98
N TRP A 98 -7.71 -6.24 8.25
CA TRP A 98 -6.37 -6.40 8.81
C TRP A 98 -5.85 -7.84 8.75
N LYS A 99 -6.73 -8.84 8.83
CA LYS A 99 -6.35 -10.25 8.63
C LYS A 99 -5.82 -10.49 7.23
N ILE A 100 -6.44 -9.89 6.21
CA ILE A 100 -5.96 -10.02 4.82
C ILE A 100 -4.65 -9.27 4.68
N TYR A 101 -4.55 -8.08 5.27
CA TYR A 101 -3.30 -7.30 5.27
C TYR A 101 -2.13 -8.11 5.84
N HIS A 102 -2.27 -8.75 6.99
CA HIS A 102 -1.20 -9.56 7.58
C HIS A 102 -0.85 -10.82 6.79
N LEU A 103 -1.75 -11.33 5.95
CA LEU A 103 -1.42 -12.46 5.06
C LEU A 103 -0.48 -12.04 3.93
N VAL A 104 -0.44 -10.76 3.57
CA VAL A 104 0.35 -10.25 2.44
C VAL A 104 1.49 -9.33 2.87
N GLU A 105 1.50 -8.84 4.12
CA GLU A 105 2.55 -7.97 4.67
C GLU A 105 3.93 -8.62 4.58
N ASP A 106 4.05 -9.89 4.98
CA ASP A 106 5.30 -10.65 4.95
C ASP A 106 5.85 -10.81 3.50
N ASP A 107 4.96 -11.03 2.52
CA ASP A 107 5.35 -11.16 1.12
C ASP A 107 5.89 -9.83 0.56
N ILE A 108 5.24 -8.70 0.90
CA ILE A 108 5.69 -7.37 0.48
C ILE A 108 7.05 -7.05 1.13
N ASP A 109 7.23 -7.41 2.40
CA ASP A 109 8.50 -7.25 3.12
C ASP A 109 9.63 -8.07 2.52
N GLU A 110 9.36 -9.31 2.12
CA GLU A 110 10.33 -10.16 1.43
C GLU A 110 10.72 -9.56 0.08
N MET A 111 9.75 -9.18 -0.74
CA MET A 111 9.99 -8.54 -2.05
C MET A 111 10.84 -7.27 -1.89
N PHE A 112 10.51 -6.42 -0.92
CA PHE A 112 11.27 -5.20 -0.65
C PHE A 112 12.69 -5.48 -0.15
N SER A 113 12.87 -6.49 0.70
CA SER A 113 14.19 -6.91 1.20
C SER A 113 15.09 -7.45 0.08
N GLN A 114 14.53 -8.27 -0.81
CA GLN A 114 15.24 -8.77 -1.99
C GLN A 114 15.65 -7.63 -2.93
N TYR A 115 14.75 -6.66 -3.12
CA TYR A 115 15.02 -5.46 -3.91
C TYR A 115 16.18 -4.63 -3.34
N GLN A 116 16.16 -4.36 -2.03
CA GLN A 116 17.22 -3.63 -1.35
C GLN A 116 18.58 -4.33 -1.48
N THR A 117 18.59 -5.66 -1.54
CA THR A 117 19.82 -6.45 -1.70
C THR A 117 20.37 -6.34 -3.12
N HIS A 118 19.50 -6.29 -4.14
CA HIS A 118 19.91 -6.17 -5.55
C HIS A 118 20.45 -4.78 -5.90
N ILE A 119 19.91 -3.68 -5.36
CA ILE A 119 20.44 -2.32 -5.63
C ILE A 119 21.79 -2.08 -4.93
N ARG A 120 22.06 -2.76 -3.82
CA ARG A 120 23.29 -2.57 -3.03
C ARG A 120 24.50 -3.33 -3.60
N GLN A 121 24.34 -4.07 -4.70
CA GLN A 121 25.42 -4.75 -5.44
C GLN A 121 25.91 -3.89 -6.61
#